data_AF-A0A8S9YAM7-F1
#
_entry.id   AF-A0A8S9YAM7-F1
#
_cell.length_a   1.000
_cell.length_b   1.000
_cell.length_c   1.000
_cell.angle_alpha   90.00
_cell.angle_beta   90.00
_cell.angle_gamma   90.00
#
_symmetry.space_group_name_H-M   'P 1'
#
loop_
_entity.id
_entity.type
_entity.pdbx_description
1 polymer ?
#
loop_
_entity_poly.entity_id
_entity_poly.type
_entity_poly.pdbx_seq_one_letter_code
_entity_poly.pdbx_strand_id
1 'polypeptide(L)'
;AHISGLVVAGLHPSPFEYCDIVTTTTHKTLRGPRAAMIFFRKVSRGLSKSSTTLVNGIQNNDAHGDPPATDYERRINEAVFPGLQGGPHNNTIAAMAVALKEAASAEFKSYQAQVVANVQQLCTTLAQFGYKIVTGGTDTHLCVVDLRTVGLDGARAEVVLELVGIATNKNTCPGDVNALR
;
A
#
# COMPACT_ATOMS: atom_id res chain seq x y z
N ALA A 1 -1.60 -0.22 0.19
CA ALA A 1 -2.32 1.08 0.09
C ALA A 1 -1.40 2.29 -0.14
N HIS A 2 -0.51 2.63 0.79
CA HIS A 2 0.32 3.85 0.68
C HIS A 2 1.33 3.83 -0.48
N ILE A 3 1.90 2.67 -0.80
CA ILE A 3 3.02 2.55 -1.74
C ILE A 3 2.65 1.99 -3.12
N SER A 4 1.36 1.85 -3.44
CA SER A 4 0.96 1.18 -4.69
C SER A 4 1.48 1.86 -5.95
N GLY A 5 1.56 3.20 -5.96
CA GLY A 5 2.16 3.93 -7.08
C GLY A 5 3.65 3.64 -7.25
N LEU A 6 4.40 3.58 -6.14
CA LEU A 6 5.83 3.25 -6.13
C LEU A 6 6.10 1.83 -6.60
N VAL A 7 5.26 0.87 -6.18
CA VAL A 7 5.34 -0.53 -6.63
C VAL A 7 5.08 -0.65 -8.12
N VAL A 8 4.03 -0.01 -8.66
CA VAL A 8 3.74 -0.03 -10.11
C VAL A 8 4.86 0.63 -10.92
N ALA A 9 5.47 1.69 -10.41
CA ALA A 9 6.63 2.34 -11.04
C ALA A 9 7.93 1.52 -10.95
N GLY A 10 7.95 0.42 -10.19
CA GLY A 10 9.15 -0.39 -9.96
C GLY A 10 10.21 0.31 -9.11
N LEU A 11 9.82 1.25 -8.26
CA LEU A 11 10.71 2.03 -7.38
C LEU A 11 10.66 1.54 -5.91
N HIS A 12 9.83 0.55 -5.62
CA HIS A 12 9.75 -0.10 -4.33
C HIS A 12 9.57 -1.61 -4.55
N PRO A 13 10.18 -2.48 -3.71
CA PRO A 13 9.97 -3.91 -3.78
C PRO A 13 8.49 -4.29 -3.83
N SER A 14 8.16 -5.23 -4.71
CA SER A 14 6.79 -5.66 -4.94
C SER A 14 6.35 -6.66 -3.88
N PRO A 15 5.23 -6.44 -3.17
CA PRO A 15 4.72 -7.43 -2.21
C PRO A 15 4.16 -8.68 -2.91
N PHE A 16 3.89 -8.63 -4.22
CA PHE A 16 3.32 -9.74 -4.98
C PHE A 16 4.22 -10.98 -5.06
N GLU A 17 5.53 -10.82 -4.84
CA GLU A 17 6.48 -11.94 -4.81
C GLU A 17 6.22 -12.87 -3.61
N TYR A 18 5.75 -12.32 -2.49
CA TYR A 18 5.63 -13.03 -1.22
C TYR A 18 4.18 -13.26 -0.79
N CYS A 19 3.29 -12.30 -1.07
CA CYS A 19 1.94 -12.30 -0.53
C CYS A 19 0.95 -13.12 -1.37
N ASP A 20 0.08 -13.87 -0.70
CA ASP A 20 -1.06 -14.55 -1.35
C ASP A 20 -2.20 -13.59 -1.72
N ILE A 21 -2.39 -12.55 -0.91
CA ILE A 21 -3.43 -11.53 -1.08
C ILE A 21 -2.78 -10.15 -0.92
N VAL A 22 -3.06 -9.25 -1.85
CA VAL A 22 -2.59 -7.86 -1.80
C VAL A 22 -3.79 -6.93 -1.93
N THR A 23 -4.01 -6.06 -0.96
CA THR A 23 -5.06 -5.05 -1.00
C THR A 23 -4.47 -3.66 -1.20
N THR A 24 -5.18 -2.81 -1.96
CA THR A 24 -4.76 -1.42 -2.09
C THR A 24 -5.91 -0.48 -2.34
N THR A 25 -5.75 0.75 -1.87
CA THR A 25 -6.56 1.89 -2.29
C THR A 25 -6.04 2.45 -3.60
N THR A 26 -6.92 3.03 -4.41
CA THR A 26 -6.54 3.60 -5.72
C THR A 26 -6.18 5.09 -5.69
N HIS A 27 -6.54 5.83 -4.64
CA HIS A 27 -6.43 7.30 -4.60
C HIS A 27 -5.12 7.89 -4.06
N LYS A 28 -4.28 7.10 -3.39
CA LYS A 28 -3.04 7.59 -2.75
C LYS A 28 -1.94 7.78 -3.80
N THR A 29 -0.78 7.15 -3.62
CA THR A 29 0.31 7.22 -4.60
C THR A 29 -0.08 6.67 -5.98
N LEU A 30 -1.13 5.86 -6.10
CA LEU A 30 -1.66 5.42 -7.41
C LEU A 30 -2.46 6.52 -8.16
N ARG A 31 -2.84 7.61 -7.48
CA ARG A 31 -3.44 8.83 -8.07
C ARG A 31 -4.75 8.62 -8.83
N GLY A 32 -5.51 7.58 -8.51
CA GLY A 32 -6.84 7.29 -9.06
C GLY A 32 -8.01 7.80 -8.20
N PRO A 33 -9.25 7.34 -8.48
CA PRO A 33 -10.42 7.72 -7.70
C PRO A 33 -10.41 7.07 -6.30
N ARG A 34 -11.33 7.45 -5.41
CA ARG A 34 -11.54 6.77 -4.12
C ARG A 34 -12.18 5.39 -4.33
N ALA A 35 -11.36 4.36 -4.49
CA ALA A 35 -11.75 2.96 -4.59
C ALA A 35 -10.67 2.05 -3.99
N ALA A 36 -10.87 0.73 -4.10
CA ALA A 36 -9.92 -0.29 -3.68
C ALA A 36 -9.87 -1.48 -4.66
N MET A 37 -8.75 -2.18 -4.67
CA MET A 37 -8.56 -3.45 -5.39
C MET A 37 -8.08 -4.53 -4.42
N ILE A 38 -8.53 -5.76 -4.66
CA ILE A 38 -8.09 -6.97 -3.96
C ILE A 38 -7.48 -7.89 -5.00
N PHE A 39 -6.17 -8.09 -4.92
CA PHE A 39 -5.46 -9.07 -5.72
C PHE A 39 -5.32 -10.35 -4.91
N PHE A 40 -5.42 -11.49 -5.59
CA PHE A 40 -5.25 -12.80 -4.97
C PHE A 40 -4.46 -13.72 -5.91
N ARG A 41 -3.66 -14.60 -5.31
CA ARG A 41 -2.98 -15.66 -6.04
C ARG A 41 -4.02 -16.61 -6.62
N LYS A 42 -3.85 -16.91 -7.91
CA LYS A 42 -4.60 -17.96 -8.59
C LYS A 42 -3.59 -19.01 -9.02
N VAL A 43 -3.59 -20.16 -8.36
CA VAL A 43 -2.81 -21.30 -8.84
C VAL A 43 -3.54 -21.86 -10.07
N SER A 44 -2.94 -21.72 -11.24
CA SER A 44 -3.39 -22.39 -12.45
C SER A 44 -3.38 -23.90 -12.22
N ARG A 45 -4.42 -24.61 -12.68
CA ARG A 45 -4.37 -26.06 -12.92
C ARG A 45 -3.29 -26.33 -13.97
N GLY A 46 -2.04 -26.44 -13.53
CA GLY A 46 -0.94 -26.96 -14.33
C GLY A 46 -0.85 -28.44 -14.08
N LEU A 47 -0.86 -29.25 -15.13
CA LEU A 47 -0.66 -30.70 -15.07
C LEU A 47 0.67 -31.02 -14.36
N SER A 48 0.62 -31.34 -13.07
CA SER A 48 1.75 -31.84 -12.30
C SER A 48 1.52 -33.30 -11.96
N LYS A 49 2.46 -34.13 -12.39
CA LYS A 49 2.48 -35.56 -12.06
C LYS A 49 2.82 -35.72 -10.58
N SER A 50 1.89 -36.29 -9.80
CA SER A 50 2.14 -37.09 -8.58
C SER A 50 2.48 -36.35 -7.27
N SER A 51 1.45 -35.87 -6.58
CA SER A 51 0.90 -36.29 -5.27
C SER A 51 1.90 -36.43 -4.13
N THR A 52 1.84 -35.53 -3.15
CA THR A 52 1.50 -35.87 -1.75
C THR A 52 1.24 -34.61 -0.90
N THR A 53 0.09 -34.62 -0.19
CA THR A 53 -0.25 -33.92 1.08
C THR A 53 0.05 -32.42 1.23
N LEU A 54 -0.99 -31.57 1.27
CA LEU A 54 -0.89 -30.19 1.75
C LEU A 54 -1.61 -29.95 3.09
N VAL A 55 -1.02 -29.01 3.84
CA VAL A 55 -0.92 -28.95 5.30
C VAL A 55 -2.20 -28.51 6.05
N ASN A 56 -3.36 -28.38 5.40
CA ASN A 56 -4.52 -27.70 6.02
C ASN A 56 -5.87 -28.43 5.89
N GLY A 57 -5.89 -29.76 5.77
CA GLY A 57 -7.15 -30.53 5.83
C GLY A 57 -8.11 -30.32 4.65
N ILE A 58 -7.66 -29.68 3.58
CA ILE A 58 -8.38 -29.63 2.30
C ILE A 58 -8.06 -30.94 1.57
N GLN A 59 -9.07 -31.80 1.40
CA GLN A 59 -8.89 -33.06 0.68
C GLN A 59 -8.63 -32.79 -0.80
N ASN A 60 -7.52 -33.34 -1.30
CA ASN A 60 -7.29 -33.52 -2.73
C ASN A 60 -8.24 -34.60 -3.23
N ASN A 61 -9.17 -34.23 -4.09
CA ASN A 61 -10.07 -35.18 -4.76
C ASN A 61 -9.54 -35.60 -6.13
N ASP A 62 -8.31 -35.19 -6.49
CA ASP A 62 -7.70 -35.43 -7.77
C ASP A 62 -6.61 -36.51 -7.70
N ALA A 63 -6.81 -37.58 -8.45
CA ALA A 63 -5.92 -38.72 -8.57
C ALA A 63 -4.54 -38.40 -9.20
N HIS A 64 -4.21 -37.12 -9.42
CA HIS A 64 -3.04 -36.68 -10.18
C HIS A 64 -2.06 -35.84 -9.38
N GLY A 65 -2.42 -35.38 -8.18
CA GLY A 65 -1.45 -34.86 -7.25
C GLY A 65 -0.86 -33.51 -7.62
N ASP A 66 -1.72 -32.69 -8.21
CA ASP A 66 -1.53 -31.26 -8.31
C ASP A 66 -1.60 -30.61 -6.91
N PRO A 67 -0.94 -29.46 -6.69
CA PRO A 67 -1.26 -28.64 -5.53
C PRO A 67 -2.75 -28.25 -5.59
N PRO A 68 -3.51 -28.33 -4.48
CA PRO A 68 -4.90 -27.93 -4.42
C PRO A 68 -5.01 -26.48 -4.87
N ALA A 69 -5.91 -26.24 -5.82
CA ALA A 69 -6.20 -24.90 -6.29
C ALA A 69 -6.53 -24.00 -5.09
N THR A 70 -5.88 -22.85 -4.99
CA THR A 70 -6.21 -21.85 -3.96
C THR A 70 -7.62 -21.32 -4.23
N ASP A 71 -8.56 -21.55 -3.30
CA ASP A 71 -9.95 -21.09 -3.39
C ASP A 71 -10.12 -19.58 -3.09
N TYR A 72 -9.05 -18.79 -3.21
CA TYR A 72 -9.07 -17.35 -2.88
C TYR A 72 -10.01 -16.58 -3.80
N GLU A 73 -10.00 -16.88 -5.11
CA GLU A 73 -10.85 -16.20 -6.11
C GLU A 73 -12.32 -16.28 -5.72
N ARG A 74 -12.83 -17.49 -5.47
CA ARG A 74 -14.22 -17.73 -5.11
C ARG A 74 -14.56 -17.06 -3.78
N ARG A 75 -13.77 -17.33 -2.73
CA ARG A 75 -14.02 -16.83 -1.38
C ARG A 75 -13.99 -15.30 -1.30
N ILE A 76 -13.06 -14.66 -1.98
CA ILE A 76 -12.94 -13.19 -2.00
C ILE A 76 -14.08 -12.58 -2.81
N ASN A 77 -14.36 -13.09 -4.01
CA ASN A 77 -15.43 -12.56 -4.84
C ASN A 77 -16.80 -12.71 -4.17
N GLU A 78 -17.10 -13.89 -3.60
CA GLU A 78 -18.35 -14.13 -2.85
C GLU A 78 -18.45 -13.26 -1.59
N ALA A 79 -17.33 -13.01 -0.90
CA ALA A 79 -17.31 -12.10 0.25
C ALA A 79 -17.59 -10.65 -0.16
N VAL A 80 -17.12 -10.21 -1.33
CA VAL A 80 -17.46 -8.89 -1.88
C VAL A 80 -18.93 -8.85 -2.28
N PHE A 81 -19.37 -9.78 -3.12
CA PHE A 81 -20.75 -9.92 -3.55
C PHE A 81 -21.10 -11.41 -3.71
N PRO A 82 -22.17 -11.91 -3.08
CA PRO A 82 -23.23 -11.16 -2.38
C PRO A 82 -22.97 -10.89 -0.89
N GLY A 83 -21.77 -11.18 -0.36
CA GLY A 83 -21.50 -11.16 1.07
C GLY A 83 -21.64 -9.78 1.74
N LEU A 84 -20.86 -8.78 1.30
CA LEU A 84 -20.74 -7.48 1.98
C LEU A 84 -21.26 -6.29 1.17
N GLN A 85 -21.28 -6.38 -0.16
CA GLN A 85 -21.70 -5.31 -1.07
C GLN A 85 -22.82 -5.79 -1.99
N GLY A 86 -23.52 -4.81 -2.59
CA GLY A 86 -24.57 -5.01 -3.59
C GLY A 86 -24.12 -4.56 -4.99
N GLY A 87 -24.80 -3.56 -5.55
CA GLY A 87 -24.52 -3.05 -6.90
C GLY A 87 -23.15 -2.35 -7.01
N PRO A 88 -22.38 -2.60 -8.08
CA PRO A 88 -21.06 -1.99 -8.26
C PRO A 88 -21.13 -0.51 -8.67
N HIS A 89 -20.15 0.28 -8.23
CA HIS A 89 -19.98 1.68 -8.64
C HIS A 89 -19.23 1.78 -9.97
N ASN A 90 -19.93 1.50 -11.08
CA ASN A 90 -19.34 1.39 -12.42
C ASN A 90 -18.61 2.67 -12.90
N ASN A 91 -19.09 3.85 -12.52
CA ASN A 91 -18.42 5.12 -12.78
C ASN A 91 -17.02 5.18 -12.12
N THR A 92 -16.91 4.73 -10.88
CA THR A 92 -15.64 4.65 -10.16
C THR A 92 -14.72 3.58 -10.75
N ILE A 93 -15.27 2.44 -11.18
CA ILE A 93 -14.51 1.38 -11.86
C ILE A 93 -13.93 1.89 -13.19
N ALA A 94 -14.71 2.66 -13.97
CA ALA A 94 -14.22 3.28 -15.20
C ALA A 94 -13.08 4.28 -14.93
N ALA A 95 -13.23 5.15 -13.93
CA ALA A 95 -12.18 6.10 -13.54
C ALA A 95 -10.90 5.38 -13.03
N MET A 96 -11.06 4.24 -12.34
CA MET A 96 -9.95 3.40 -11.93
C MET A 96 -9.19 2.82 -13.14
N ALA A 97 -9.90 2.37 -14.17
CA ALA A 97 -9.26 1.89 -15.40
C ALA A 97 -8.41 2.97 -16.09
N VAL A 98 -8.89 4.23 -16.09
CA VAL A 98 -8.11 5.38 -16.60
C VAL A 98 -6.85 5.60 -15.77
N ALA A 99 -6.96 5.62 -14.44
CA ALA A 99 -5.81 5.80 -13.56
C ALA A 99 -4.79 4.66 -13.69
N LEU A 100 -5.24 3.42 -13.89
CA LEU A 100 -4.36 2.27 -14.13
C LEU A 100 -3.62 2.39 -15.46
N LYS A 101 -4.27 2.92 -16.50
CA LYS A 101 -3.63 3.22 -17.78
C LYS A 101 -2.56 4.30 -17.63
N GLU A 102 -2.83 5.37 -16.88
CA GLU A 102 -1.83 6.39 -16.56
C GLU A 102 -0.66 5.80 -15.77
N ALA A 103 -0.95 4.96 -14.77
CA ALA A 103 0.07 4.37 -13.91
C ALA A 103 1.06 3.46 -14.68
N ALA A 104 0.63 2.90 -15.81
CA ALA A 104 1.47 2.09 -16.70
C ALA A 104 2.37 2.93 -17.64
N SER A 105 2.27 4.26 -17.62
CA SER A 105 3.04 5.13 -18.50
C SER A 105 4.46 5.41 -17.98
N ALA A 106 5.38 5.79 -18.88
CA ALA A 106 6.75 6.14 -18.50
C ALA A 106 6.79 7.44 -17.69
N GLU A 107 5.90 8.39 -18.00
CA GLU A 107 5.74 9.66 -17.29
C GLU A 107 5.33 9.43 -15.83
N PHE A 108 4.48 8.43 -15.56
CA PHE A 108 4.12 8.07 -14.19
C PHE A 108 5.32 7.53 -13.40
N LYS A 109 6.17 6.71 -14.02
CA LYS A 109 7.42 6.26 -13.39
C LYS A 109 8.34 7.44 -13.05
N SER A 110 8.52 8.38 -13.98
CA SER A 110 9.29 9.60 -13.74
C SER A 110 8.70 10.45 -12.62
N TYR A 111 7.37 10.58 -12.58
CA TYR A 111 6.66 11.26 -11.48
C TYR A 111 6.95 10.60 -10.13
N GLN A 112 6.85 9.27 -10.03
CA GLN A 112 7.11 8.55 -8.78
C GLN A 112 8.58 8.66 -8.34
N ALA A 113 9.52 8.67 -9.29
CA ALA A 113 10.93 8.90 -8.98
C ALA A 113 11.15 10.28 -8.34
N GLN A 114 10.48 11.31 -8.89
CA GLN A 114 10.51 12.65 -8.32
C GLN A 114 9.88 12.71 -6.93
N VAL A 115 8.80 11.96 -6.67
CA VAL A 115 8.17 11.88 -5.33
C VAL A 115 9.18 11.41 -4.28
N VAL A 116 9.94 10.35 -4.58
CA VAL A 116 10.96 9.82 -3.65
C VAL A 116 12.10 10.83 -3.48
N ALA A 117 12.61 11.38 -4.57
CA ALA A 117 13.70 12.37 -4.52
C ALA A 117 13.32 13.61 -3.69
N ASN A 118 12.09 14.11 -3.84
CA ASN A 118 11.59 15.27 -3.09
C ASN A 118 11.56 14.99 -1.59
N VAL A 119 11.07 13.82 -1.19
CA VAL A 119 10.94 13.47 0.23
C VAL A 119 12.30 13.16 0.87
N GLN A 120 13.24 12.58 0.12
CA GLN A 120 14.63 12.42 0.57
C GLN A 120 15.33 13.79 0.77
N GLN A 121 15.11 14.73 -0.15
CA GLN A 121 15.61 16.09 -0.01
C GLN A 121 14.98 16.80 1.20
N LEU A 122 13.67 16.65 1.40
CA LEU A 122 12.96 17.19 2.56
C LEU A 122 13.54 16.63 3.88
N CYS A 123 13.79 15.32 3.96
CA CYS A 123 14.41 14.71 5.14
C CYS A 123 15.81 15.30 5.41
N THR A 124 16.62 15.43 4.36
CA THR A 124 17.98 15.98 4.45
C THR A 124 17.95 17.41 5.00
N THR A 125 17.07 18.24 4.45
CA THR A 125 16.94 19.64 4.87
C THR A 125 16.39 19.75 6.29
N LEU A 126 15.37 18.97 6.67
CA LEU A 126 14.86 18.95 8.04
C LEU A 126 15.94 18.51 9.05
N ALA A 127 16.75 17.51 8.70
CA ALA A 127 17.86 17.09 9.54
C ALA A 127 18.92 18.19 9.72
N GLN A 128 19.22 18.98 8.68
CA GLN A 128 20.11 20.14 8.77
C GLN A 128 19.58 21.23 9.73
N PHE A 129 18.24 21.34 9.86
CA PHE A 129 17.59 22.22 10.84
C PHE A 129 17.50 21.61 12.25
N GLY A 130 18.12 20.45 12.49
CA GLY A 130 18.16 19.81 13.82
C GLY A 130 16.93 18.95 14.15
N TYR A 131 16.03 18.72 13.19
CA TYR A 131 14.92 17.79 13.38
C TYR A 131 15.39 16.35 13.24
N LYS A 132 14.87 15.48 14.10
CA LYS A 132 15.15 14.05 14.03
C LYS A 132 14.13 13.36 13.12
N ILE A 133 14.60 12.69 12.09
CA ILE A 133 13.75 11.83 11.25
C ILE A 133 13.71 10.44 11.86
N VAL A 134 12.51 9.88 12.08
CA VAL A 134 12.35 8.50 12.53
C VAL A 134 13.02 7.57 11.50
N THR A 135 13.72 6.55 11.97
CA THR A 135 14.61 5.67 11.16
C THR A 135 15.77 6.37 10.43
N GLY A 136 15.96 7.68 10.61
CA GLY A 136 17.07 8.44 10.04
C GLY A 136 16.90 8.90 8.58
N GLY A 137 15.78 8.58 7.93
CA GLY A 137 15.55 8.88 6.52
C GLY A 137 14.28 8.22 5.99
N THR A 138 14.23 7.97 4.69
CA THR A 138 13.07 7.36 4.03
C THR A 138 13.43 6.76 2.66
N ASP A 139 12.80 5.62 2.38
CA ASP A 139 12.86 4.93 1.09
C ASP A 139 11.52 5.04 0.33
N THR A 140 10.62 5.91 0.78
CA THR A 140 9.25 6.02 0.26
C THR A 140 8.82 7.47 0.01
N HIS A 141 7.50 7.72 -0.01
CA HIS A 141 6.86 9.00 -0.30
C HIS A 141 6.53 9.83 0.95
N LEU A 142 6.95 9.41 2.14
CA LEU A 142 6.70 10.13 3.39
C LEU A 142 7.90 10.01 4.32
N CYS A 143 7.95 10.86 5.33
CA CYS A 143 8.85 10.74 6.47
C CYS A 143 8.11 11.09 7.76
N VAL A 144 8.64 10.66 8.89
CA VAL A 144 8.07 10.98 10.22
C VAL A 144 9.12 11.77 10.99
N VAL A 145 8.73 12.94 11.47
CA VAL A 145 9.60 13.85 12.22
C VAL A 145 9.32 13.71 13.71
N ASP A 146 10.35 13.36 14.48
CA ASP A 146 10.32 13.31 15.94
C ASP A 146 10.60 14.71 16.51
N LEU A 147 9.53 15.39 16.93
CA LEU A 147 9.58 16.78 17.43
C LEU A 147 10.07 16.89 18.89
N ARG A 148 10.26 15.77 19.59
CA ARG A 148 10.70 15.77 21.00
C ARG A 148 12.10 16.38 21.16
N THR A 149 12.95 16.29 20.13
CA THR A 149 14.30 16.87 20.14
C THR A 149 14.29 18.40 20.17
N VAL A 150 13.18 19.03 19.78
CA VAL A 150 13.00 20.49 19.81
C VAL A 150 11.97 20.92 20.87
N GLY A 151 11.56 20.01 21.76
CA GLY A 151 10.63 20.31 22.85
C GLY A 151 9.18 20.58 22.41
N LEU A 152 8.80 20.14 21.22
CA LEU A 152 7.45 20.32 20.66
C LEU A 152 6.74 18.96 20.52
N ASP A 153 5.41 18.97 20.59
CA ASP A 153 4.57 17.80 20.28
C ASP A 153 3.89 17.97 18.91
N GLY A 154 3.44 16.84 18.35
CA GLY A 154 2.79 16.81 17.04
C GLY A 154 1.49 17.60 16.99
N ALA A 155 0.71 17.61 18.08
CA ALA A 155 -0.59 18.28 18.11
C ALA A 155 -0.47 19.81 18.01
N ARG A 156 0.50 20.41 18.71
CA ARG A 156 0.78 21.85 18.61
C ARG A 156 1.37 22.20 17.25
N ALA A 157 2.32 21.40 16.75
CA ALA A 157 2.95 21.64 15.46
C ALA A 157 1.95 21.59 14.31
N GLU A 158 1.10 20.57 14.28
CA GLU A 158 0.04 20.39 13.26
C GLU A 158 -0.88 21.62 13.19
N VAL A 159 -1.34 22.13 14.33
CA VAL A 159 -2.22 23.32 14.37
C VAL A 159 -1.50 24.57 13.84
N VAL A 160 -0.26 24.81 14.27
CA VAL A 160 0.50 25.98 13.81
C VAL A 160 0.78 25.91 12.31
N LEU A 161 1.12 24.73 11.79
CA LEU A 161 1.35 24.50 10.36
C LEU A 161 0.06 24.72 9.56
N GLU A 162 -1.07 24.23 10.04
CA GLU A 162 -2.39 24.44 9.40
C GLU A 162 -2.73 25.94 9.32
N LEU A 163 -2.48 26.70 10.40
CA LEU A 163 -2.71 28.15 10.45
C LEU A 163 -1.89 28.95 9.41
N VAL A 164 -0.76 28.40 8.95
CA VAL A 164 0.07 29.01 7.90
C VAL A 164 -0.07 28.32 6.54
N GLY A 165 -1.09 27.47 6.36
CA GLY A 165 -1.43 26.82 5.09
C GLY A 165 -0.59 25.59 4.75
N ILE A 166 0.07 24.97 5.73
CA ILE A 166 0.84 23.73 5.57
C ILE A 166 0.06 22.57 6.20
N ALA A 167 -0.67 21.84 5.37
CA ALA A 167 -1.43 20.67 5.81
C ALA A 167 -0.49 19.50 6.14
N THR A 168 -0.49 19.06 7.40
CA THR A 168 0.23 17.88 7.90
C THR A 168 -0.67 17.09 8.83
N ASN A 169 -0.18 15.98 9.36
CA ASN A 169 -0.87 15.27 10.42
C ASN A 169 0.10 14.94 11.56
N LYS A 170 -0.37 15.03 12.81
CA LYS A 170 0.37 14.46 13.94
C LYS A 170 0.41 12.94 13.84
N ASN A 171 1.51 12.34 14.30
CA ASN A 171 1.69 10.89 14.29
C ASN A 171 2.46 10.44 15.53
N THR A 172 2.07 9.31 16.10
CA THR A 172 2.81 8.67 17.20
C THR A 172 4.20 8.25 16.70
N CYS A 173 5.21 8.47 17.55
CA CYS A 173 6.60 8.09 17.32
C CYS A 173 7.02 6.95 18.25
N PRO A 174 8.03 6.15 17.86
CA PRO A 174 8.62 5.16 18.76
C PRO A 174 9.02 5.78 20.11
N GLY A 175 8.60 5.13 21.20
CA GLY A 175 8.84 5.59 22.57
C GLY A 175 7.74 6.47 23.17
N ASP A 176 6.70 6.83 22.41
CA ASP A 176 5.55 7.53 22.99
C ASP A 176 4.76 6.62 23.93
N VAL A 177 4.38 7.17 25.09
CA VAL A 177 3.61 6.46 26.11
C VAL A 177 2.10 6.44 25.84
N ASN A 178 1.60 7.35 25.01
CA ASN A 178 0.20 7.45 24.61
C ASN A 178 0.09 8.11 23.24
N ALA A 179 -0.77 7.58 22.37
CA ALA A 179 -1.05 8.12 21.04
C ALA A 179 -1.81 9.47 21.03
N LEU A 180 -2.40 9.89 22.16
CA LEU A 180 -3.20 11.11 22.29
C LEU A 180 -2.44 12.31 22.86
N ARG A 181 -1.16 12.15 23.22
CA ARG A 181 -0.32 13.26 23.72
C ARG A 181 0.19 14.14 22.60
#